data_AF-A0A2H3CX57-F1
#
_entry.id   AF-A0A2H3CX57-F1
#
_cell.length_a   1.000
_cell.length_b   1.000
_cell.length_c   1.000
_cell.angle_alpha   90.00
_cell.angle_beta   90.00
_cell.angle_gamma   90.00
#
_symmetry.space_group_name_H-M   'P 1'
#
loop_
_entity.id
_entity.type
_entity.pdbx_description
1 polymer ?
#
loop_
_entity_poly.entity_id
_entity_poly.type
_entity_poly.pdbx_seq_one_letter_code
_entity_poly.pdbx_strand_id
1 'polypeptide(L)'
;LKWDQVVEYAFLAEFDILRDAHQDIRTKSWMTPTGRHALDTYFRMCHAQEEIVRLNVKIACLVTYMRDEEVYLSYIEQELSNNDLLVVFQVWQLCI
;
A
#
# COMPACT_ATOMS: atom_id res chain seq x y z
N LEU A 1 -21.80 34.02 36.97
CA LEU A 1 -21.58 33.30 35.70
C LEU A 1 -21.99 31.85 35.94
N LYS A 2 -22.94 31.29 35.17
CA LYS A 2 -23.24 29.86 35.27
C LYS A 2 -22.12 29.10 34.57
N TRP A 3 -21.64 28.00 35.17
CA TRP A 3 -20.54 27.21 34.63
C TRP A 3 -20.79 26.76 33.18
N ASP A 4 -22.04 26.43 32.85
CA ASP A 4 -22.43 26.03 31.49
C ASP A 4 -22.11 27.11 30.43
N GLN A 5 -22.28 28.39 30.77
CA GLN A 5 -21.98 29.50 29.85
C GLN A 5 -20.47 29.64 29.63
N VAL A 6 -19.66 29.38 30.66
CA VAL A 6 -18.20 29.46 30.55
C VAL A 6 -17.66 28.39 29.61
N VAL A 7 -18.21 27.18 29.70
CA VAL A 7 -17.83 26.05 28.82
C VAL A 7 -18.23 26.36 27.38
N GLU A 8 -19.43 26.90 27.15
CA GLU A 8 -19.90 27.26 25.81
C GLU A 8 -19.04 28.37 25.16
N TYR A 9 -18.68 29.41 25.92
CA TYR A 9 -17.80 30.46 25.41
C TYR A 9 -16.36 29.99 25.18
N ALA A 10 -15.83 29.10 26.02
CA ALA A 10 -14.51 28.52 25.81
C ALA A 10 -14.47 27.68 24.52
N PHE A 11 -15.52 26.89 24.27
CA PHE A 11 -15.66 26.13 23.04
C PHE A 11 -15.72 27.05 21.80
N LEU A 12 -16.55 28.09 21.82
CA LEU A 12 -16.64 29.05 20.70
C LEU A 12 -15.32 29.79 20.47
N ALA A 13 -14.63 30.20 21.54
CA ALA A 13 -13.33 30.85 21.44
C ALA A 13 -12.27 29.93 20.80
N GLU A 14 -12.33 28.62 21.04
CA GLU A 14 -11.42 27.66 20.41
C GLU A 14 -11.59 27.61 18.88
N PHE A 15 -12.83 27.64 18.36
CA PHE A 15 -13.07 27.72 16.92
C PHE A 15 -12.61 29.04 16.31
N ASP A 16 -12.80 30.14 17.02
CA ASP A 16 -12.35 31.46 16.56
C ASP A 16 -10.82 31.52 16.53
N ILE A 17 -10.12 30.96 17.53
CA ILE A 17 -8.66 30.82 17.53
C ILE A 17 -8.19 29.95 16.35
N LEU A 18 -8.86 28.83 16.08
CA LEU A 18 -8.53 27.97 14.94
C LEU A 18 -8.80 28.65 13.59
N ARG A 19 -9.85 29.46 13.49
CA ARG A 19 -10.16 30.26 12.29
C ARG A 19 -9.12 31.35 12.06
N ASP A 20 -8.68 32.03 13.12
CA ASP A 20 -7.71 33.13 13.03
C ASP A 20 -6.27 32.61 12.82
N ALA A 21 -5.97 31.39 13.28
CA ALA A 21 -4.71 30.70 13.01
C ALA A 21 -4.65 30.04 11.62
N HIS A 22 -5.78 29.92 10.92
CA HIS A 22 -5.83 29.31 9.60
C HIS A 22 -5.20 30.24 8.56
N GLN A 23 -3.98 29.90 8.12
CA GLN A 23 -3.43 30.50 6.91
C GLN A 23 -4.32 30.12 5.73
N ASP A 24 -4.84 31.12 5.01
CA ASP A 24 -5.64 30.85 3.81
C ASP A 24 -4.77 30.19 2.73
N ILE A 25 -4.82 28.85 2.70
CA ILE A 25 -4.09 28.04 1.74
C ILE A 25 -4.62 28.22 0.31
N ARG A 26 -5.83 28.76 0.12
CA ARG A 26 -6.42 28.98 -1.22
C ARG A 26 -5.61 29.98 -2.03
N THR A 27 -4.86 30.85 -1.36
CA THR A 27 -3.93 31.81 -1.98
C THR A 27 -2.62 31.17 -2.44
N LYS A 28 -2.32 29.93 -2.02
CA LYS A 28 -1.08 29.25 -2.37
C LYS A 28 -1.10 28.82 -3.83
N SER A 29 0.03 28.97 -4.51
CA SER A 29 0.19 28.63 -5.93
C SER A 29 -0.20 27.18 -6.25
N TRP A 30 0.06 26.25 -5.33
CA TRP A 30 -0.29 24.84 -5.46
C TRP A 30 -1.77 24.51 -5.28
N MET A 31 -2.59 25.41 -4.75
CA MET A 31 -4.05 25.23 -4.65
C MET A 31 -4.79 25.56 -5.95
N THR A 32 -4.14 26.28 -6.87
CA THR A 32 -4.69 26.53 -8.21
C THR A 32 -4.82 25.20 -8.98
N PRO A 33 -5.78 25.06 -9.91
CA PRO A 33 -5.90 23.85 -10.73
C PRO A 33 -4.59 23.48 -11.45
N THR A 34 -3.90 24.48 -12.01
CA THR A 34 -2.61 24.30 -12.67
C THR A 34 -1.52 23.87 -11.69
N GLY A 35 -1.45 24.49 -10.50
CA GLY A 35 -0.49 24.12 -9.46
C GLY A 35 -0.71 22.70 -8.94
N ARG A 36 -1.97 22.28 -8.75
CA ARG A 36 -2.31 20.89 -8.39
C ARG A 36 -1.87 19.92 -9.47
N HIS A 37 -2.15 20.20 -10.74
CA HIS A 37 -1.73 19.35 -11.84
C HIS A 37 -0.18 19.24 -11.95
N ALA A 38 0.53 20.34 -11.71
CA ALA A 38 1.99 20.36 -11.70
C ALA A 38 2.55 19.49 -10.55
N LEU A 39 2.03 19.64 -9.33
CA LEU A 39 2.43 18.82 -8.18
C LEU A 39 2.11 17.34 -8.40
N ASP A 40 0.91 17.04 -8.86
CA ASP A 40 0.46 15.68 -9.16
C ASP A 40 1.37 15.01 -10.22
N THR A 41 1.76 15.76 -11.26
CA THR A 41 2.73 15.28 -12.25
C THR A 41 4.13 15.08 -11.67
N TYR A 42 4.60 16.01 -10.85
CA TYR A 42 5.89 15.90 -10.17
C TYR A 42 5.94 14.66 -9.27
N PHE A 43 4.94 14.49 -8.40
CA PHE A 43 4.90 13.34 -7.48
C PHE A 43 4.69 12.02 -8.22
N ARG A 44 3.93 11.99 -9.32
CA ARG A 44 3.88 10.81 -10.21
C ARG A 44 5.27 10.41 -10.69
N MET A 45 6.10 11.37 -11.09
CA MET A 45 7.47 11.08 -11.56
C MET A 45 8.34 10.56 -10.41
N CYS A 46 8.27 11.19 -9.24
CA CYS A 46 9.00 10.71 -8.05
C CYS A 46 8.60 9.28 -7.68
N HIS A 47 7.30 9.01 -7.58
CA HIS A 47 6.78 7.69 -7.24
C HIS A 47 7.09 6.65 -8.32
N ALA A 48 7.11 7.03 -9.60
CA ALA A 48 7.51 6.10 -10.67
C ALA A 48 8.97 5.62 -10.48
N GLN A 49 9.87 6.51 -10.06
CA GLN A 49 11.27 6.14 -9.78
C GLN A 49 11.38 5.19 -8.58
N GLU A 50 10.66 5.49 -7.50
CA GLU A 50 10.57 4.62 -6.31
C GLU A 50 9.99 3.25 -6.67
N GLU A 51 8.94 3.23 -7.49
CA GLU A 51 8.26 2.02 -7.89
C GLU A 51 9.14 1.11 -8.75
N ILE A 52 9.98 1.66 -9.63
CA ILE A 52 10.96 0.86 -10.39
C ILE A 52 11.90 0.11 -9.44
N VAL A 53 12.44 0.80 -8.43
CA VAL A 53 13.35 0.17 -7.45
C VAL A 53 12.61 -0.92 -6.68
N ARG A 54 11.38 -0.64 -6.22
CA ARG A 54 10.56 -1.60 -5.49
C ARG A 54 10.20 -2.82 -6.34
N LEU A 55 9.84 -2.61 -7.60
CA LEU A 55 9.47 -3.68 -8.53
C LEU A 55 10.67 -4.58 -8.84
N ASN A 56 11.88 -4.04 -9.00
CA ASN A 56 13.07 -4.86 -9.20
C ASN A 56 13.30 -5.86 -8.04
N VAL A 57 13.12 -5.41 -6.79
CA VAL A 57 13.20 -6.28 -5.61
C VAL A 57 12.07 -7.33 -5.63
N LYS A 58 10.84 -6.91 -5.93
CA LYS A 58 9.69 -7.82 -6.00
C LYS A 58 9.85 -8.88 -7.08
N ILE A 59 10.34 -8.52 -8.27
CA ILE A 59 10.57 -9.45 -9.38
C ILE A 59 11.62 -10.48 -8.96
N ALA A 60 12.74 -10.04 -8.38
CA ALA A 60 13.77 -10.96 -7.89
C ALA A 60 13.22 -11.91 -6.82
N CYS A 61 12.46 -11.39 -5.86
CA CYS A 61 11.82 -12.19 -4.81
C CYS A 61 10.83 -13.22 -5.41
N LEU A 62 10.01 -12.80 -6.37
CA LEU A 62 9.04 -13.68 -7.03
C LEU A 62 9.73 -14.80 -7.82
N VAL A 63 10.82 -14.50 -8.52
CA VAL A 63 11.61 -15.51 -9.24
C VAL A 63 12.23 -16.51 -8.27
N THR A 64 12.77 -16.04 -7.14
CA THR A 64 13.28 -16.94 -6.09
C THR A 64 12.17 -17.82 -5.54
N TYR A 65 11.01 -17.24 -5.21
CA TYR A 65 9.86 -17.98 -4.72
C TYR A 65 9.40 -19.07 -5.70
N MET A 66 9.28 -18.76 -7.00
CA MET A 66 8.91 -19.75 -8.02
C MET A 66 9.90 -20.91 -8.10
N ARG A 67 11.21 -20.64 -7.99
CA ARG A 67 12.25 -21.67 -7.99
C ARG A 67 12.18 -22.54 -6.74
N ASP A 68 12.01 -21.91 -5.58
CA ASP A 68 11.90 -22.63 -4.31
C ASP A 68 10.64 -23.51 -4.30
N GLU A 69 9.54 -23.02 -4.87
CA GLU A 69 8.30 -23.78 -5.05
C GLU A 69 8.50 -24.97 -6.01
N GLU A 70 9.16 -24.78 -7.16
CA GLU A 70 9.46 -25.87 -8.11
C GLU A 70 10.32 -26.97 -7.47
N VAL A 71 11.34 -26.58 -6.69
CA VAL A 71 12.17 -27.52 -5.92
C VAL A 71 11.34 -28.26 -4.89
N TYR A 72 10.49 -27.55 -4.14
CA TYR A 72 9.62 -28.15 -3.14
C TYR A 72 8.64 -29.15 -3.76
N LEU A 73 7.98 -28.78 -4.86
CA LEU A 73 7.05 -29.66 -5.57
C LEU A 73 7.76 -30.90 -6.11
N SER A 74 8.95 -30.74 -6.70
CA SER A 74 9.76 -31.87 -7.19
C SER A 74 10.16 -32.83 -6.07
N TYR A 75 10.54 -32.28 -4.91
CA TYR A 75 10.83 -33.08 -3.72
C TYR A 75 9.62 -33.89 -3.25
N ILE A 76 8.45 -33.25 -3.18
CA ILE A 76 7.21 -33.92 -2.79
C ILE A 76 6.80 -34.99 -3.81
N GLU A 77 6.94 -34.73 -5.11
CA GLU A 77 6.70 -35.75 -6.15
C GLU A 77 7.62 -36.96 -5.98
N GLN A 78 8.90 -36.74 -5.72
CA GLN A 78 9.86 -37.83 -5.51
C GLN A 78 9.51 -38.64 -4.26
N GLU A 79 9.19 -37.97 -3.15
CA GLU A 79 8.74 -38.63 -1.92
C GLU A 79 7.45 -39.43 -2.13
N LEU A 80 6.46 -38.88 -2.84
CA LEU A 80 5.21 -39.59 -3.14
C LEU A 80 5.44 -40.78 -4.07
N SER A 81 6.29 -40.64 -5.08
CA SER A 81 6.68 -41.74 -5.98
C SER A 81 7.39 -42.87 -5.25
N ASN A 82 8.14 -42.56 -4.18
CA ASN A 82 8.81 -43.54 -3.36
C ASN A 82 7.86 -44.24 -2.37
N ASN A 83 6.79 -43.56 -1.94
CA ASN A 83 5.92 -44.04 -0.86
C ASN A 83 4.60 -44.68 -1.32
N ASP A 84 3.98 -44.31 -2.46
CA ASP A 84 2.83 -45.04 -3.02
C ASP A 84 2.38 -44.56 -4.42
N LEU A 85 2.33 -45.47 -5.40
CA LEU A 85 1.90 -45.23 -6.79
C LEU A 85 0.44 -44.76 -6.95
N LEU A 86 -0.45 -45.13 -6.01
CA LEU A 86 -1.88 -44.83 -6.11
C LEU A 86 -2.21 -43.38 -5.77
N VAL A 87 -1.48 -42.80 -4.82
CA VAL A 87 -1.62 -41.39 -4.40
C VAL A 87 -1.09 -40.47 -5.51
N VAL A 88 0.02 -40.84 -6.14
CA VAL A 88 0.61 -40.11 -7.27
C VAL A 88 -0.38 -39.98 -8.43
N PHE A 89 -1.11 -41.05 -8.76
CA PHE A 89 -2.13 -41.04 -9.83
C PHE A 89 -3.30 -40.09 -9.52
N GLN A 90 -3.74 -40.03 -8.26
CA GLN A 90 -4.83 -39.15 -7.83
C GLN A 90 -4.43 -37.66 -7.82
N VAL A 91 -3.20 -37.35 -7.41
CA VAL A 91 -2.66 -35.98 -7.44
C VAL A 91 -2.55 -35.47 -8.88
N TRP A 92 -2.05 -36.31 -9.80
CA TRP A 92 -1.96 -35.97 -11.22
C TRP A 92 -3.31 -35.68 -11.89
N GLN A 93 -4.38 -36.36 -11.44
CA GLN A 93 -5.72 -36.17 -12.00
C GLN A 93 -6.46 -34.92 -11.46
N LEU A 94 -5.98 -34.31 -10.36
CA LEU A 94 -6.57 -33.12 -9.75
C LEU A 94 -5.85 -31.81 -10.10
N CYS A 95 -4.59 -31.87 -10.53
CA CYS A 95 -3.75 -30.70 -10.82
C CYS A 95 -3.64 -30.33 -12.32
N ILE A 96 -4.22 -31.11 -13.23
CA ILE A 96 -4.44 -30.77 -14.66
C ILE A 96 -5.94 -30.65 -14.92
#